data_AF-A0A7Y3JIJ5-F1
#
_entry.id   AF-A0A7Y3JIJ5-F1
#
_cell.length_a   1.000
_cell.length_b   1.000
_cell.length_c   1.000
_cell.angle_alpha   90.00
_cell.angle_beta   90.00
_cell.angle_gamma   90.00
#
_symmetry.space_group_name_H-M   'P 1'
#
loop_
_entity.id
_entity.type
_entity.pdbx_description
1 polymer ?
#
loop_
_entity_poly.entity_id
_entity_poly.type
_entity_poly.pdbx_seq_one_letter_code
_entity_poly.pdbx_strand_id
1 'polypeptide(L)'
;MKIQKGFTLIELMIAVAVVGILATIALPAYGNYVLRGKLAEAPTNLANLRVQLEQFYQDNRNYGSAASACGVDALGNVVVMMPAGVHFSYSCNWTVASPPNATTGGTNQFFTVTATGLPTDSTKGFAFTIDQSNNKATTVTAVVPPGWSGSTTCWVTKPGGTC
;
A
#
# COMPACT_ATOMS: atom_id res chain seq x y z
N MET A 1 -39.27 43.86 29.15
CA MET A 1 -37.90 43.77 28.57
C MET A 1 -37.33 42.39 28.87
N LYS A 2 -37.03 41.57 27.85
CA LYS A 2 -36.28 40.32 28.05
C LYS A 2 -34.81 40.68 28.18
N ILE A 3 -34.20 40.42 29.33
CA ILE A 3 -32.77 40.60 29.57
C ILE A 3 -32.04 39.58 28.70
N GLN A 4 -31.31 40.03 27.68
CA GLN A 4 -30.41 39.15 26.93
C GLN A 4 -29.27 38.73 27.85
N LYS A 5 -29.25 37.45 28.24
CA LYS A 5 -28.12 36.87 28.97
C LYS A 5 -26.97 36.67 27.97
N GLY A 6 -25.91 37.45 28.13
CA GLY A 6 -24.66 37.28 27.40
C GLY A 6 -23.82 36.12 27.97
N PHE A 7 -22.94 35.57 27.14
CA PHE A 7 -21.97 34.54 27.53
C PHE A 7 -20.83 35.16 28.35
N THR A 8 -20.39 34.51 29.43
CA THR A 8 -19.26 35.00 30.23
C THR A 8 -17.93 34.60 29.60
N LEU A 9 -16.89 35.40 29.84
CA LEU A 9 -15.54 35.11 29.37
C LEU A 9 -15.01 33.80 29.97
N ILE A 10 -15.42 33.47 31.20
CA ILE A 10 -15.01 32.24 31.87
C ILE A 10 -15.67 31.00 31.27
N GLU A 11 -16.95 31.06 30.87
CA GLU A 11 -17.61 29.97 30.14
C GLU A 11 -16.91 29.68 28.81
N LEU A 12 -16.44 30.74 28.13
CA LEU A 12 -15.72 30.60 26.86
C LEU A 12 -14.34 29.99 27.06
N MET A 13 -13.62 30.39 28.11
CA MET A 13 -12.31 29.80 28.44
C MET A 13 -12.42 28.30 28.78
N ILE A 14 -13.42 27.90 29.55
CA ILE A 14 -13.64 26.48 29.87
C ILE A 14 -14.01 25.71 28.60
N ALA A 15 -14.88 26.24 27.76
CA ALA A 15 -15.25 25.59 26.49
C ALA A 15 -14.03 25.37 25.59
N VAL A 16 -13.16 26.37 25.43
CA VAL A 16 -11.93 26.26 24.64
C VAL A 16 -10.96 25.24 25.26
N ALA A 17 -10.84 25.20 26.58
CA ALA A 17 -10.00 24.21 27.27
C ALA A 17 -10.47 22.77 27.01
N VAL A 18 -11.79 22.52 27.09
CA VAL A 18 -12.37 21.19 26.79
C VAL A 18 -12.15 20.80 25.33
N VAL A 19 -12.40 21.71 24.39
CA VAL A 19 -12.16 21.46 22.96
C VAL A 19 -10.68 21.17 22.70
N GLY A 20 -9.77 21.89 23.36
CA GLY A 20 -8.33 21.67 23.26
C GLY A 20 -7.94 20.24 23.66
N ILE A 21 -8.44 19.75 24.80
CA ILE A 21 -8.16 18.39 25.28
C ILE A 21 -8.69 17.36 24.27
N LEU A 22 -9.94 17.50 23.81
CA LEU A 22 -10.54 16.56 22.86
C LEU A 22 -9.81 16.54 21.52
N ALA A 23 -9.34 17.69 21.03
CA ALA A 23 -8.63 17.80 19.76
C ALA A 23 -7.33 16.99 19.74
N THR A 24 -6.60 16.92 20.87
CA THR A 24 -5.34 16.14 20.95
C THR A 24 -5.52 14.65 20.68
N ILE A 25 -6.69 14.10 21.00
CA ILE A 25 -7.03 12.68 20.80
C ILE A 25 -7.70 12.50 19.43
N ALA A 26 -8.60 13.40 19.07
CA ALA A 26 -9.43 13.28 17.87
C ALA A 26 -8.63 13.44 16.56
N LEU A 27 -7.69 14.38 16.50
CA LEU A 27 -6.90 14.66 15.28
C LEU A 27 -6.05 13.47 14.81
N PRO A 28 -5.20 12.84 15.64
CA PRO A 28 -4.41 11.69 15.20
C PRO A 28 -5.30 10.48 14.86
N ALA A 29 -6.42 10.30 15.57
CA ALA A 29 -7.37 9.23 15.29
C ALA A 29 -8.04 9.41 13.91
N TYR A 30 -8.46 10.63 13.58
CA TYR A 30 -9.04 10.95 12.27
C TYR A 30 -8.02 10.79 11.14
N GLY A 31 -6.78 11.24 11.33
CA GLY A 31 -5.69 11.05 10.36
C GLY A 31 -5.46 9.57 10.05
N ASN A 32 -5.42 8.72 11.09
CA ASN A 32 -5.33 7.27 10.92
C ASN A 32 -6.53 6.67 10.19
N TYR A 33 -7.74 7.17 10.43
CA TYR A 33 -8.94 6.71 9.71
C TYR A 33 -8.86 7.00 8.21
N VAL A 34 -8.51 8.24 7.84
CA VAL A 34 -8.35 8.63 6.43
C VAL A 34 -7.22 7.83 5.77
N LEU A 35 -6.08 7.67 6.45
CA LEU A 35 -4.96 6.88 5.95
C LEU A 35 -5.39 5.44 5.65
N ARG A 36 -6.11 4.77 6.56
CA ARG A 36 -6.62 3.41 6.34
C ARG A 36 -7.48 3.30 5.09
N GLY A 37 -8.31 4.31 4.81
CA GLY A 37 -9.10 4.38 3.59
C GLY A 37 -8.22 4.41 2.34
N LYS A 38 -7.14 5.20 2.36
CA LYS A 38 -6.19 5.29 1.25
C LYS A 38 -5.35 4.02 1.08
N LEU A 39 -4.93 3.38 2.18
CA LEU A 39 -4.15 2.14 2.14
C LEU A 39 -4.91 0.98 1.50
N ALA A 40 -6.25 0.99 1.49
CA ALA A 40 -7.06 -0.06 0.88
C ALA A 40 -6.92 -0.15 -0.66
N GLU A 41 -6.43 0.91 -1.31
CA GLU A 41 -6.16 0.93 -2.75
C GLU A 41 -5.10 -0.11 -3.15
N ALA A 42 -3.98 -0.14 -2.42
CA ALA A 42 -2.82 -0.98 -2.78
C ALA A 42 -3.14 -2.49 -2.77
N PRO A 43 -3.70 -3.09 -1.69
CA PRO A 43 -4.09 -4.50 -1.67
C PRO A 43 -4.98 -4.92 -2.83
N THR A 44 -5.95 -4.07 -3.20
CA THR A 44 -6.91 -4.34 -4.27
C THR A 44 -6.19 -4.42 -5.62
N ASN A 45 -5.37 -3.42 -5.93
CA ASN A 45 -4.62 -3.37 -7.18
C ASN A 45 -3.53 -4.43 -7.26
N LEU A 46 -2.83 -4.73 -6.15
CA LEU A 46 -1.83 -5.80 -6.11
C LEU A 46 -2.45 -7.18 -6.33
N ALA A 47 -3.62 -7.45 -5.75
CA ALA A 47 -4.34 -8.69 -5.99
C ALA A 47 -4.72 -8.86 -7.47
N ASN A 48 -5.21 -7.79 -8.10
CA ASN A 48 -5.55 -7.79 -9.53
C ASN A 48 -4.30 -8.00 -10.41
N LEU A 49 -3.20 -7.31 -10.12
CA LEU A 49 -1.94 -7.46 -10.84
C LEU A 49 -1.39 -8.89 -10.74
N ARG A 50 -1.44 -9.52 -9.57
CA ARG A 50 -1.06 -10.92 -9.41
C ARG A 50 -1.87 -11.80 -10.37
N VAL A 51 -3.19 -11.67 -10.39
CA VAL A 51 -4.05 -12.49 -11.28
C VAL A 51 -3.68 -12.28 -12.75
N GLN A 52 -3.45 -11.04 -13.18
CA GLN A 52 -3.03 -10.73 -14.55
C GLN A 52 -1.65 -11.32 -14.89
N LEU A 53 -0.71 -11.30 -13.96
CA LEU A 53 0.60 -11.92 -14.14
C LEU A 53 0.50 -13.45 -14.23
N GLU A 54 -0.33 -14.09 -13.40
CA GLU A 54 -0.58 -15.53 -13.50
C GLU A 54 -1.22 -15.92 -14.85
N GLN A 55 -2.14 -15.11 -15.37
CA GLN A 55 -2.70 -15.30 -16.71
C GLN A 55 -1.62 -15.15 -17.78
N PHE A 56 -0.83 -14.08 -17.71
CA PHE A 56 0.27 -13.84 -18.65
C PHE A 56 1.28 -14.99 -18.68
N TYR A 57 1.55 -15.62 -17.52
CA TYR A 57 2.41 -16.80 -17.43
C TYR A 57 1.82 -18.03 -18.14
N GLN A 58 0.50 -18.24 -18.09
CA GLN A 58 -0.12 -19.34 -18.83
C GLN A 58 0.10 -19.18 -20.34
N ASP A 59 0.07 -17.95 -20.84
CA ASP A 59 0.23 -17.65 -22.26
C ASP A 59 1.70 -17.65 -22.71
N ASN A 60 2.61 -17.09 -21.90
CA ASN A 60 3.99 -16.78 -22.31
C ASN A 60 5.05 -17.69 -21.65
N ARG A 61 4.66 -18.49 -20.64
CA ARG A 61 5.54 -19.33 -19.79
C ARG A 61 6.64 -18.54 -19.07
N ASN A 62 6.46 -17.23 -18.99
CA ASN A 62 7.23 -16.30 -18.20
C ASN A 62 6.30 -15.18 -17.69
N TYR A 63 6.70 -14.42 -16.68
CA TYR A 63 6.04 -13.23 -16.15
C TYR A 63 6.72 -11.95 -16.65
N GLY A 64 7.67 -11.99 -17.59
CA GLY A 64 8.41 -10.80 -18.00
C GLY A 64 9.60 -11.07 -18.93
N SER A 65 10.30 -9.99 -19.30
CA SER A 65 11.42 -10.01 -20.24
C SER A 65 12.72 -9.58 -19.58
N ALA A 66 13.82 -9.57 -20.35
CA ALA A 66 15.17 -9.28 -19.88
C ALA A 66 15.35 -7.92 -19.17
N ALA A 67 14.39 -6.99 -19.30
CA ALA A 67 14.41 -5.69 -18.63
C ALA A 67 14.00 -5.71 -17.14
N SER A 68 13.83 -6.89 -16.53
CA SER A 68 13.32 -7.07 -15.15
C SER A 68 11.91 -6.50 -14.92
N ALA A 69 11.22 -6.11 -16.01
CA ALA A 69 9.84 -5.68 -15.99
C ALA A 69 8.92 -6.89 -16.15
N CYS A 70 7.76 -6.85 -15.49
CA CYS A 70 6.78 -7.92 -15.58
C CYS A 70 5.73 -7.63 -16.66
N GLY A 71 5.09 -8.69 -17.16
CA GLY A 71 4.00 -8.65 -18.13
C GLY A 71 4.38 -8.04 -19.47
N VAL A 72 5.63 -8.22 -19.88
CA VAL A 72 6.15 -7.81 -21.18
C VAL A 72 6.46 -9.06 -21.99
N ASP A 73 5.94 -9.11 -23.21
CA ASP A 73 6.11 -10.28 -24.09
C ASP A 73 7.55 -10.37 -24.64
N ALA A 74 7.84 -11.45 -25.39
CA ALA A 74 9.13 -11.66 -26.02
C ALA A 74 9.50 -10.61 -27.09
N LEU A 75 8.50 -9.86 -27.59
CA LEU A 75 8.66 -8.78 -28.57
C LEU A 75 8.86 -7.40 -27.90
N GLY A 76 8.76 -7.34 -26.56
CA GLY A 76 8.91 -6.12 -25.78
C GLY A 76 7.62 -5.31 -25.61
N ASN A 77 6.46 -5.86 -25.98
CA ASN A 77 5.17 -5.19 -25.78
C ASN A 77 4.70 -5.33 -24.33
N VAL A 78 4.13 -4.27 -23.77
CA VAL A 78 3.50 -4.30 -22.44
C VAL A 78 2.10 -4.92 -22.56
N VAL A 79 1.92 -6.10 -21.97
CA VAL A 79 0.65 -6.85 -21.94
C VAL A 79 -0.07 -6.65 -20.61
N VAL A 80 0.67 -6.61 -19.49
CA VAL A 80 0.12 -6.29 -18.17
C VAL A 80 0.42 -4.83 -17.86
N MET A 81 -0.61 -4.00 -17.84
CA MET A 81 -0.48 -2.58 -17.54
C MET A 81 -0.53 -2.34 -16.03
N MET A 82 0.47 -1.64 -15.50
CA MET A 82 0.45 -1.19 -14.12
C MET A 82 -0.62 -0.08 -13.96
N PRO A 83 -1.50 -0.16 -12.95
CA PRO A 83 -2.52 0.85 -12.74
C PRO A 83 -1.90 2.18 -12.34
N ALA A 84 -2.53 3.27 -12.78
CA ALA A 84 -2.27 4.60 -12.21
C ALA A 84 -3.02 4.71 -10.89
N GLY A 85 -2.30 4.61 -9.77
CA GLY A 85 -2.87 4.81 -8.44
C GLY A 85 -3.00 6.28 -8.08
N VAL A 86 -3.97 6.60 -7.22
CA VAL A 86 -4.13 7.95 -6.67
C VAL A 86 -3.19 8.15 -5.49
N HIS A 87 -2.98 7.10 -4.69
CA HIS A 87 -2.17 7.16 -3.48
C HIS A 87 -0.90 6.28 -3.54
N PHE A 88 -0.79 5.44 -4.57
CA PHE A 88 0.32 4.50 -4.75
C PHE A 88 0.86 4.53 -6.18
N SER A 89 2.17 4.37 -6.31
CA SER A 89 2.81 3.95 -7.57
C SER A 89 3.06 2.44 -7.54
N TYR A 90 2.96 1.79 -8.69
CA TYR A 90 3.15 0.35 -8.82
C TYR A 90 4.38 0.08 -9.67
N SER A 91 5.18 -0.88 -9.23
CA SER A 91 6.31 -1.41 -9.99
C SER A 91 6.31 -2.92 -9.87
N CYS A 92 6.96 -3.61 -10.81
CA CYS A 92 7.15 -5.04 -10.73
C CYS A 92 8.57 -5.37 -11.11
N ASN A 93 9.19 -6.22 -10.30
CA ASN A 93 10.51 -6.78 -10.55
C ASN A 93 10.35 -8.27 -10.83
N TRP A 94 10.80 -8.69 -12.00
CA TRP A 94 10.90 -10.08 -12.42
C TRP A 94 12.35 -10.56 -12.34
N THR A 95 12.55 -11.78 -11.86
CA THR A 95 13.85 -12.45 -11.90
C THR A 95 13.72 -13.92 -12.30
N VAL A 96 14.78 -14.47 -12.87
CA VAL A 96 14.96 -15.90 -13.08
C VAL A 96 16.13 -16.37 -12.21
N ALA A 97 15.93 -17.40 -11.38
CA ALA A 97 17.05 -18.02 -10.68
C ALA A 97 17.83 -18.89 -11.67
N SER A 98 19.16 -18.74 -11.64
CA SER A 98 20.08 -19.64 -12.34
C SER A 98 20.63 -20.69 -11.35
N PRO A 99 20.77 -21.97 -11.76
CA PRO A 99 20.41 -22.54 -13.06
C PRO A 99 18.90 -22.81 -13.20
N PRO A 100 18.36 -22.93 -14.43
CA PRO A 100 17.00 -23.40 -14.66
C PRO A 100 16.78 -24.77 -14.01
N ASN A 101 15.63 -24.99 -13.36
CA ASN A 101 15.35 -26.25 -12.69
C ASN A 101 15.18 -27.37 -13.72
N ALA A 102 16.09 -28.34 -13.71
CA ALA A 102 16.22 -29.40 -14.71
C ALA A 102 15.06 -30.42 -14.72
N THR A 103 14.17 -30.41 -13.73
CA THR A 103 13.11 -31.43 -13.59
C THR A 103 11.78 -31.04 -14.25
N THR A 104 11.60 -29.79 -14.69
CA THR A 104 10.36 -29.32 -15.33
C THR A 104 10.55 -28.49 -16.60
N GLY A 105 11.78 -28.27 -17.08
CA GLY A 105 12.01 -27.38 -18.22
C GLY A 105 11.59 -25.92 -18.00
N GLY A 106 11.27 -25.56 -16.75
CA GLY A 106 10.94 -24.20 -16.33
C GLY A 106 12.10 -23.61 -15.54
N THR A 107 12.54 -22.42 -15.94
CA THR A 107 13.35 -21.55 -15.08
C THR A 107 12.57 -21.28 -13.80
N ASN A 108 13.23 -21.28 -12.63
CA ASN A 108 12.60 -20.82 -11.39
C ASN A 108 12.38 -19.31 -11.54
N GLN A 109 11.14 -18.94 -11.85
CA GLN A 109 10.73 -17.59 -12.22
C GLN A 109 10.04 -16.95 -11.02
N PHE A 110 10.48 -15.76 -10.66
CA PHE A 110 9.96 -15.02 -9.52
C PHE A 110 9.56 -13.63 -9.95
N PHE A 111 8.46 -13.13 -9.39
CA PHE A 111 8.13 -11.72 -9.50
C PHE A 111 7.87 -11.15 -8.11
N THR A 112 8.08 -9.85 -7.98
CA THR A 112 7.61 -9.08 -6.83
C THR A 112 6.99 -7.80 -7.35
N VAL A 113 5.67 -7.69 -7.20
CA VAL A 113 4.95 -6.44 -7.45
C VAL A 113 5.02 -5.62 -6.18
N THR A 114 5.38 -4.35 -6.30
CA THR A 114 5.48 -3.41 -5.19
C THR A 114 4.55 -2.22 -5.43
N ALA A 115 3.66 -1.95 -4.49
CA ALA A 115 2.91 -0.70 -4.40
C ALA A 115 3.61 0.22 -3.40
N THR A 116 4.13 1.35 -3.85
CA THR A 116 4.84 2.34 -3.00
C THR A 116 3.97 3.57 -2.80
N GLY A 117 3.75 3.97 -1.54
CA GLY A 117 2.96 5.16 -1.23
C GLY A 117 3.61 6.43 -1.77
N LEU A 118 2.80 7.32 -2.34
CA LEU A 118 3.30 8.54 -2.95
C LEU A 118 3.91 9.50 -1.92
N PRO A 119 5.02 10.19 -2.25
CA PRO A 119 5.74 11.04 -1.30
C PRO A 119 4.96 12.30 -0.89
N THR A 120 3.97 12.70 -1.69
CA THR A 120 3.10 13.87 -1.45
C THR A 120 1.83 13.51 -0.68
N ASP A 121 1.60 12.23 -0.39
CA ASP A 121 0.42 11.76 0.32
C ASP A 121 0.77 11.27 1.74
N SER A 122 -0.23 11.18 2.60
CA SER A 122 -0.22 10.46 3.88
C SER A 122 0.16 8.98 3.78
N THR A 123 0.12 8.36 2.60
CA THR A 123 0.61 6.99 2.34
C THR A 123 2.13 6.91 2.22
N LYS A 124 2.85 8.06 2.20
CA LYS A 124 4.30 8.10 2.16
C LYS A 124 4.91 7.18 3.22
N GLY A 125 5.85 6.37 2.77
CA GLY A 125 6.61 5.49 3.65
C GLY A 125 5.97 4.13 3.89
N PHE A 126 4.79 3.86 3.32
CA PHE A 126 4.24 2.52 3.18
C PHE A 126 4.65 1.91 1.84
N ALA A 127 5.04 0.65 1.85
CA ALA A 127 5.12 -0.17 0.65
C ALA A 127 4.50 -1.55 0.90
N PHE A 128 3.71 -2.01 -0.05
CA PHE A 128 3.08 -3.33 -0.03
C PHE A 128 3.65 -4.17 -1.16
N THR A 129 3.94 -5.44 -0.88
CA THR A 129 4.46 -6.35 -1.90
C THR A 129 3.62 -7.61 -2.00
N ILE A 130 3.62 -8.21 -3.17
CA ILE A 130 3.13 -9.56 -3.42
C ILE A 130 4.03 -10.27 -4.41
N ASP A 131 4.30 -11.54 -4.14
CA ASP A 131 5.10 -12.41 -5.01
C ASP A 131 4.24 -13.46 -5.72
N GLN A 132 4.87 -14.31 -6.54
CA GLN A 132 4.22 -15.44 -7.25
C GLN A 132 3.68 -16.53 -6.33
N SER A 133 4.16 -16.61 -5.09
CA SER A 133 3.68 -17.56 -4.08
C SER A 133 2.56 -17.00 -3.20
N ASN A 134 2.03 -15.81 -3.52
CA ASN A 134 1.03 -15.09 -2.74
C ASN A 134 1.53 -14.68 -1.34
N ASN A 135 2.86 -14.60 -1.16
CA ASN A 135 3.42 -14.02 0.04
C ASN A 135 3.21 -12.51 -0.02
N LYS A 136 2.62 -11.98 1.05
CA LYS A 136 2.28 -10.57 1.19
C LYS A 136 3.17 -9.96 2.23
N ALA A 137 3.68 -8.76 1.99
CA ALA A 137 4.40 -8.03 3.01
C ALA A 137 4.05 -6.54 2.96
N THR A 138 4.23 -5.89 4.11
CA THR A 138 4.22 -4.44 4.25
C THR A 138 5.55 -4.02 4.83
N THR A 139 6.23 -3.12 4.15
CA THR A 139 7.35 -2.38 4.70
C THR A 139 6.86 -0.98 5.07
N VAL A 140 7.29 -0.52 6.23
CA VAL A 140 7.08 0.86 6.67
C VAL A 140 8.42 1.50 6.96
N THR A 141 8.54 2.80 6.66
CA THR A 141 9.72 3.60 6.98
C THR A 141 9.45 4.49 8.19
N ALA A 142 10.49 5.13 8.74
CA ALA A 142 10.38 5.94 9.96
C ALA A 142 9.48 7.20 9.85
N VAL A 143 8.94 7.48 8.68
CA VAL A 143 8.06 8.64 8.40
C VAL A 143 6.56 8.34 8.57
N VAL A 144 6.18 7.10 8.88
CA VAL A 144 4.76 6.74 9.08
C VAL A 144 4.23 7.25 10.44
N PRO A 145 2.91 7.50 10.57
CA PRO A 145 2.33 7.91 11.85
C PRO A 145 2.60 6.90 12.98
N PRO A 146 2.62 7.34 14.26
CA PRO A 146 2.81 6.45 15.39
C PRO A 146 1.78 5.31 15.42
N GLY A 147 2.24 4.12 15.82
CA GLY A 147 1.40 2.92 15.92
C GLY A 147 1.32 2.08 14.65
N TRP A 148 1.97 2.49 13.55
CA TRP A 148 2.11 1.66 12.35
C TRP A 148 3.42 0.88 12.37
N SER A 149 3.35 -0.38 11.96
CA SER A 149 4.51 -1.28 11.82
C SER A 149 4.38 -2.09 10.53
N GLY A 150 5.51 -2.57 10.02
CA GLY A 150 5.54 -3.48 8.87
C GLY A 150 5.21 -4.91 9.26
N SER A 151 4.99 -5.75 8.26
CA SER A 151 4.79 -7.20 8.41
C SER A 151 5.42 -7.92 7.21
N THR A 152 5.99 -9.09 7.43
CA THR A 152 6.56 -9.93 6.36
C THR A 152 5.55 -10.95 5.81
N THR A 153 4.36 -11.06 6.41
CA THR A 153 3.39 -12.12 6.11
C THR A 153 2.04 -11.61 5.62
N CYS A 154 1.75 -10.33 5.80
CA CYS A 154 0.48 -9.77 5.37
C CYS A 154 0.56 -8.26 5.08
N TRP A 155 -0.49 -7.76 4.43
CA TRP A 155 -0.66 -6.34 4.15
C TRP A 155 -1.29 -5.62 5.35
N VAL A 156 -0.49 -4.84 6.07
CA VAL A 156 -0.93 -4.08 7.25
C VAL A 156 -1.88 -2.97 6.81
N THR A 157 -3.15 -3.08 7.22
CA THR A 157 -4.20 -2.10 6.90
C THR A 157 -4.70 -1.35 8.13
N LYS A 158 -4.13 -1.63 9.31
CA LYS A 158 -4.52 -1.01 10.58
C LYS A 158 -3.28 -0.78 11.46
N PRO A 159 -3.32 0.24 12.34
CA PRO A 159 -2.31 0.39 13.39
C PRO A 159 -2.19 -0.88 14.24
N GLY A 160 -0.97 -1.16 14.74
CA GLY A 160 -0.64 -2.36 15.51
C GLY A 160 -0.06 -3.50 14.67
N GLY A 161 0.18 -3.30 13.38
CA GLY A 161 0.76 -4.32 12.49
C GLY A 161 -0.25 -5.41 12.09
N THR A 162 -1.54 -5.18 12.35
CA THR A 162 -2.59 -6.15 12.05
C THR A 162 -3.10 -6.01 10.63
N CYS A 163 -3.43 -7.17 10.09
CA CYS A 163 -4.23 -7.38 8.90
C CYS A 163 -5.64 -7.74 9.42
#